data_AF-A0AA90HX92-F1
#
_entry.id   AF-A0AA90HX92-F1
#
_cell.length_a   1.000
_cell.length_b   1.000
_cell.length_c   1.000
_cell.angle_alpha   90.00
_cell.angle_beta   90.00
_cell.angle_gamma   90.00
#
_symmetry.space_group_name_H-M   'P 1'
#
loop_
_entity.id
_entity.type
_entity.pdbx_description
1 polymer ?
#
loop_
_entity_poly.entity_id
_entity_poly.type
_entity_poly.pdbx_seq_one_letter_code
_entity_poly.pdbx_strand_id
1 'polypeptide(L)'
;MEDENPHIVDDYFPIEAINIILASTELSHEFMLPEDLTFKFFSITNGDHLNYLHVISALYYSGKYSALQQRKKDILCAIENYLSDLSDFSTNTNKAYLFFDSLFHPDFKKTVKTSWLKQVLASLDRDNPAHLLTQKPIIDQFYNEISSHIWHVDWHHLDLLSYLQKKDLRQAY
;
A
#
# COMPACT_ATOMS: atom_id res chain seq x y z
N MET A 1 -43.69 -6.89 7.37
CA MET A 1 -42.79 -6.08 6.54
C MET A 1 -41.70 -5.60 7.47
N GLU A 2 -40.80 -6.51 7.79
CA GLU A 2 -39.55 -6.18 8.48
C GLU A 2 -38.54 -5.93 7.36
N ASP A 3 -37.97 -4.73 7.36
CA ASP A 3 -36.80 -4.37 6.56
C ASP A 3 -35.65 -5.29 6.99
N GLU A 4 -35.51 -6.44 6.33
CA GLU A 4 -34.21 -7.08 6.17
C GLU A 4 -33.40 -6.24 5.20
N ASN A 5 -32.92 -5.11 5.69
CA ASN A 5 -31.78 -4.45 5.07
C ASN A 5 -30.58 -5.37 5.38
N PRO A 6 -30.06 -6.15 4.42
CA PRO A 6 -28.90 -6.98 4.71
C PRO A 6 -27.82 -6.01 5.19
N HIS A 7 -27.29 -6.26 6.39
CA HIS A 7 -26.04 -5.66 6.80
C HIS A 7 -25.04 -5.94 5.67
N ILE A 8 -24.80 -4.93 4.83
CA ILE A 8 -23.72 -4.96 3.87
C ILE A 8 -22.48 -5.11 4.75
N VAL A 9 -21.88 -6.29 4.70
CA VAL A 9 -20.55 -6.49 5.23
C VAL A 9 -19.67 -5.60 4.36
N ASP A 10 -19.43 -4.37 4.82
CA ASP A 10 -18.76 -3.27 4.09
C ASP A 10 -17.29 -3.55 3.72
N ASP A 11 -16.82 -4.79 3.92
CA ASP A 11 -15.48 -5.25 3.56
C ASP A 11 -15.54 -6.58 2.80
N TYR A 12 -16.37 -6.67 1.75
CA TYR A 12 -16.23 -7.78 0.80
C TYR A 12 -14.91 -7.60 0.04
N PHE A 13 -13.87 -8.26 0.54
CA PHE A 13 -12.56 -8.36 -0.08
C PHE A 13 -12.54 -9.63 -0.95
N PRO A 14 -12.70 -9.55 -2.29
CA PRO A 14 -12.73 -10.72 -3.15
C PRO A 14 -11.30 -11.20 -3.39
N ILE A 15 -10.67 -11.79 -2.36
CA ILE A 15 -9.27 -12.24 -2.40
C ILE A 15 -9.03 -13.18 -3.58
N GLU A 16 -10.00 -14.04 -3.89
CA GLU A 16 -9.92 -14.98 -4.99
C GLU A 16 -9.88 -14.25 -6.33
N ALA A 17 -10.70 -13.20 -6.51
CA ALA A 17 -10.70 -12.41 -7.73
C ALA A 17 -9.37 -11.66 -7.90
N ILE A 18 -8.85 -11.07 -6.82
CA ILE A 18 -7.54 -10.40 -6.82
C ILE A 18 -6.43 -11.39 -7.14
N ASN A 19 -6.44 -12.57 -6.54
CA ASN A 19 -5.45 -13.61 -6.81
C ASN A 19 -5.50 -14.09 -8.26
N ILE A 20 -6.70 -14.22 -8.86
CA ILE A 20 -6.86 -14.54 -10.29
C ILE A 20 -6.29 -13.43 -11.17
N ILE A 21 -6.60 -12.16 -10.86
CA ILE A 21 -6.07 -10.99 -11.58
C ILE A 21 -4.54 -10.96 -11.51
N LEU A 22 -3.96 -11.26 -10.35
CA LEU A 22 -2.51 -11.28 -10.20
C LEU A 22 -1.89 -12.49 -10.89
N ALA A 23 -2.51 -13.67 -10.81
CA ALA A 23 -2.06 -14.86 -11.54
C ALA A 23 -2.07 -14.64 -13.05
N SER A 24 -2.98 -13.82 -13.59
CA SER A 24 -3.00 -13.51 -15.02
C SER A 24 -1.77 -12.74 -15.48
N THR A 25 -0.98 -12.13 -14.59
CA THR A 25 0.27 -11.45 -14.97
C THR A 25 1.40 -12.39 -15.36
N GLU A 26 1.28 -13.68 -15.04
CA GLU A 26 2.21 -14.73 -15.47
C GLU A 26 1.92 -15.21 -16.90
N LEU A 27 0.78 -14.83 -17.46
CA LEU A 27 0.42 -15.10 -18.85
C LEU A 27 1.03 -14.05 -19.78
N SER A 28 0.99 -14.31 -21.10
CA SER A 28 1.44 -13.31 -22.07
C SER A 28 0.59 -12.03 -22.00
N HIS A 29 1.15 -10.91 -22.46
CA HIS A 29 0.49 -9.61 -22.44
C HIS A 29 -0.87 -9.60 -23.20
N GLU A 30 -1.10 -10.56 -24.11
CA GLU A 30 -2.37 -10.73 -24.82
C GLU A 30 -3.53 -11.10 -23.89
N PHE A 31 -3.23 -11.68 -22.72
CA PHE A 31 -4.21 -12.03 -21.69
C PHE A 31 -4.37 -10.94 -20.62
N MET A 32 -3.83 -9.73 -20.85
CA MET A 32 -4.06 -8.60 -19.96
C MET A 32 -5.56 -8.36 -19.83
N LEU A 33 -6.06 -8.41 -18.59
CA LEU A 33 -7.47 -8.19 -18.31
C LEU A 33 -7.84 -6.72 -18.56
N PRO A 34 -9.07 -6.44 -19.04
CA PRO A 34 -9.54 -5.09 -19.25
C PRO A 34 -9.43 -4.24 -17.98
N GLU A 35 -8.87 -3.04 -18.12
CA GLU A 35 -8.62 -2.12 -17.01
C GLU A 35 -9.88 -1.86 -16.17
N ASP A 36 -11.00 -1.55 -16.83
CA ASP A 36 -12.28 -1.28 -16.17
C ASP A 36 -12.83 -2.48 -15.38
N LEU A 37 -12.47 -3.70 -15.77
CA LEU A 37 -12.87 -4.91 -15.04
C LEU A 37 -11.98 -5.08 -13.81
N THR A 38 -10.67 -5.01 -14.01
CA THR A 38 -9.66 -5.26 -12.97
C THR A 38 -9.75 -4.23 -11.83
N PHE A 39 -9.84 -2.94 -12.16
CA PHE A 39 -9.82 -1.87 -11.15
C PHE A 39 -11.11 -1.76 -10.33
N LYS A 40 -12.21 -2.39 -10.76
CA LYS A 40 -13.41 -2.56 -9.92
C LYS A 40 -13.14 -3.44 -8.70
N PHE A 41 -12.24 -4.42 -8.81
CA PHE A 41 -11.94 -5.32 -7.71
C PHE A 41 -10.96 -4.72 -6.71
N PHE A 42 -10.05 -3.86 -7.15
CA PHE A 42 -9.10 -3.21 -6.24
C PHE A 42 -9.73 -2.12 -5.36
N SER A 43 -10.93 -1.61 -5.68
CA SER A 43 -11.66 -0.66 -4.82
C SER A 43 -10.80 0.48 -4.26
N ILE A 44 -9.94 1.07 -5.10
CA ILE A 44 -9.08 2.21 -4.73
C ILE A 44 -9.95 3.46 -4.86
N THR A 45 -10.74 3.74 -3.84
CA THR A 45 -11.56 4.96 -3.76
C THR A 45 -10.69 6.18 -3.44
N ASN A 46 -11.19 7.37 -3.77
CA ASN A 46 -10.49 8.64 -3.56
C ASN A 46 -10.14 8.85 -2.07
N GLY A 47 -8.92 8.50 -1.69
CA GLY A 47 -8.13 9.08 -0.60
C GLY A 47 -8.52 8.74 0.84
N ASP A 48 -9.80 8.57 1.17
CA ASP A 48 -10.22 8.59 2.59
C ASP A 48 -9.96 7.27 3.31
N HIS A 49 -10.08 6.15 2.59
CA HIS A 49 -9.79 4.81 3.11
C HIS A 49 -9.11 3.97 2.04
N LEU A 50 -7.85 3.62 2.28
CA LEU A 50 -7.10 2.68 1.44
C LEU A 50 -6.86 1.38 2.19
N ASN A 51 -7.28 0.27 1.58
CA ASN A 51 -6.88 -1.07 2.02
C ASN A 51 -5.48 -1.37 1.46
N TYR A 52 -4.55 -1.74 2.34
CA TYR A 52 -3.16 -2.01 1.97
C TYR A 52 -3.06 -3.09 0.88
N LEU A 53 -3.78 -4.21 1.04
CA LEU A 53 -3.68 -5.33 0.12
C LEU A 53 -4.19 -4.96 -1.28
N HIS A 54 -5.34 -4.29 -1.36
CA HIS A 54 -5.87 -3.75 -2.61
C HIS A 54 -4.86 -2.85 -3.34
N VAL A 55 -4.28 -1.90 -2.63
CA VAL A 55 -3.36 -0.91 -3.20
C VAL A 55 -2.09 -1.59 -3.71
N ILE A 56 -1.50 -2.48 -2.93
CA ILE A 56 -0.28 -3.20 -3.33
C ILE A 56 -0.55 -4.10 -4.52
N SER A 57 -1.66 -4.85 -4.53
CA SER A 57 -2.06 -5.68 -5.67
C SER A 57 -2.28 -4.84 -6.93
N ALA A 58 -2.93 -3.69 -6.82
CA ALA A 58 -3.13 -2.79 -7.95
C ALA A 58 -1.81 -2.19 -8.46
N LEU A 59 -0.91 -1.82 -7.56
CA LEU A 59 0.40 -1.25 -7.91
C LEU A 59 1.28 -2.31 -8.59
N TYR A 60 1.24 -3.55 -8.11
CA TYR A 60 1.86 -4.70 -8.77
C TYR A 60 1.31 -4.90 -10.18
N TYR A 61 -0.02 -5.06 -10.30
CA TYR A 61 -0.67 -5.37 -11.57
C TYR A 61 -0.40 -4.26 -12.61
N SER A 62 -0.61 -3.00 -12.23
CA SER A 62 -0.32 -1.85 -13.11
C SER A 62 1.16 -1.71 -13.47
N GLY A 63 2.07 -2.16 -12.59
CA GLY A 63 3.50 -2.19 -12.84
C GLY A 63 3.93 -3.18 -13.93
N LYS A 64 3.14 -4.22 -14.21
CA LYS A 64 3.45 -5.25 -15.23
C LYS A 64 3.15 -4.81 -16.66
N TYR A 65 2.28 -3.83 -16.85
CA TYR A 65 1.79 -3.45 -18.17
C TYR A 65 2.09 -1.97 -18.48
N SER A 66 2.71 -1.70 -19.62
CA SER A 66 3.00 -0.33 -20.07
C SER A 66 1.72 0.48 -20.37
N ALA A 67 0.64 -0.20 -20.74
CA ALA A 67 -0.67 0.41 -20.94
C ALA A 67 -1.26 1.02 -19.65
N LEU A 68 -0.87 0.51 -18.48
CA LEU A 68 -1.44 0.90 -17.18
C LEU A 68 -0.59 1.92 -16.42
N GLN A 69 0.37 2.56 -17.07
CA GLN A 69 1.26 3.53 -16.41
C GLN A 69 0.51 4.74 -15.84
N GLN A 70 -0.60 5.16 -16.46
CA GLN A 70 -1.42 6.23 -15.88
C GLN A 70 -2.07 5.77 -14.57
N ARG A 71 -2.65 4.56 -14.55
CA ARG A 71 -3.21 3.99 -13.32
C ARG A 71 -2.19 3.81 -12.22
N LYS A 72 -0.98 3.37 -12.57
CA LYS A 72 0.14 3.31 -11.62
C LYS A 72 0.37 4.67 -10.94
N LYS A 73 0.41 5.76 -11.73
CA LYS A 73 0.56 7.12 -11.21
C LYS A 73 -0.63 7.54 -10.34
N ASP A 74 -1.85 7.21 -10.74
CA ASP A 74 -3.06 7.53 -9.97
C ASP A 74 -3.05 6.83 -8.61
N ILE A 75 -2.63 5.55 -8.56
CA ILE A 75 -2.46 4.80 -7.31
C ILE A 75 -1.40 5.45 -6.41
N LEU A 76 -0.24 5.82 -6.97
CA LEU A 76 0.82 6.50 -6.22
C LEU A 76 0.34 7.84 -5.64
N CYS A 77 -0.44 8.60 -6.41
CA CYS A 77 -1.06 9.83 -5.95
C CYS A 77 -2.06 9.58 -4.80
N ALA A 78 -2.89 8.53 -4.91
CA ALA A 78 -3.81 8.15 -3.85
C ALA A 78 -3.08 7.76 -2.55
N ILE A 79 -1.99 7.00 -2.65
CA ILE A 79 -1.13 6.67 -1.51
C ILE A 79 -0.56 7.94 -0.89
N GLU A 80 -0.03 8.87 -1.71
CA GLU A 80 0.56 10.11 -1.20
C GLU A 80 -0.47 10.98 -0.47
N ASN A 81 -1.69 11.06 -0.99
CA ASN A 81 -2.80 11.74 -0.33
C ASN A 81 -3.20 11.05 0.98
N TYR A 82 -3.32 9.72 0.99
CA TYR A 82 -3.69 8.96 2.20
C TYR A 82 -2.64 9.03 3.31
N LEU A 83 -1.35 9.08 2.95
CA LEU A 83 -0.23 9.23 3.87
C LEU A 83 0.12 10.70 4.15
N SER A 84 -0.63 11.67 3.60
CA SER A 84 -0.41 13.09 3.89
C SER A 84 -0.76 13.44 5.35
N ASP A 85 -1.68 12.69 5.95
CA ASP A 85 -2.03 12.71 7.36
C ASP A 85 -1.75 11.36 8.02
N LEU A 86 -0.75 11.35 8.91
CA LEU A 86 -0.29 10.19 9.68
C LEU A 86 -0.63 10.29 11.18
N SER A 87 -1.63 11.11 11.53
CA SER A 87 -2.05 11.32 12.93
C SER A 87 -2.54 10.04 13.63
N ASP A 88 -3.17 9.13 12.88
CA ASP A 88 -3.70 7.82 13.30
C ASP A 88 -2.74 6.64 12.98
N PHE A 89 -1.49 6.91 12.60
CA PHE A 89 -0.51 5.90 12.18
C PHE A 89 -0.38 4.72 13.17
N SER A 90 -0.42 4.98 14.48
CA SER A 90 -0.28 3.94 15.52
C SER A 90 -1.52 3.06 15.69
N THR A 91 -2.68 3.49 15.17
CA THR A 91 -3.97 2.80 15.31
C THR A 91 -4.51 2.28 13.98
N ASN A 92 -3.95 2.72 12.85
CA ASN A 92 -4.38 2.34 11.51
C ASN A 92 -3.35 1.43 10.83
N THR A 93 -3.59 0.12 10.89
CA THR A 93 -2.71 -0.89 10.32
C THR A 93 -2.50 -0.73 8.81
N ASN A 94 -3.52 -0.33 8.06
CA ASN A 94 -3.38 -0.10 6.61
C ASN A 94 -2.42 1.05 6.31
N LYS A 95 -2.54 2.17 7.05
CA LYS A 95 -1.58 3.29 6.93
C LYS A 95 -0.18 2.87 7.33
N ALA A 96 -0.03 2.11 8.42
CA ALA A 96 1.27 1.64 8.87
C ALA A 96 1.97 0.80 7.79
N TYR A 97 1.28 -0.20 7.24
CA TYR A 97 1.85 -1.05 6.18
C TYR A 97 2.14 -0.26 4.90
N LEU A 98 1.22 0.60 4.45
CA LEU A 98 1.45 1.44 3.27
C LEU A 98 2.62 2.39 3.48
N PHE A 99 2.75 3.02 4.65
CA PHE A 99 3.87 3.89 4.99
C PHE A 99 5.21 3.16 4.85
N PHE A 100 5.36 2.01 5.51
CA PHE A 100 6.62 1.26 5.50
C PHE A 100 7.03 0.82 4.08
N ASP A 101 6.10 0.26 3.31
CA ASP A 101 6.41 -0.16 1.94
C ASP A 101 6.64 1.05 1.00
N SER A 102 5.96 2.18 1.24
CA SER A 102 6.14 3.40 0.44
C SER A 102 7.49 4.09 0.69
N LEU A 103 8.07 3.94 1.89
CA LEU A 103 9.43 4.43 2.14
C LEU A 103 10.47 3.71 1.26
N PHE A 104 10.26 2.44 0.94
CA PHE A 104 11.14 1.66 0.07
C PHE A 104 10.80 1.78 -1.43
N HIS A 105 9.56 2.15 -1.77
CA HIS A 105 9.11 2.19 -3.16
C HIS A 105 9.86 3.25 -4.00
N PRO A 106 10.37 2.92 -5.21
CA PRO A 106 11.25 3.80 -5.99
C PRO A 106 10.58 5.07 -6.53
N ASP A 107 9.26 5.02 -6.79
CA ASP A 107 8.57 6.13 -7.44
C ASP A 107 8.24 7.31 -6.50
N PHE A 108 8.35 7.15 -5.19
CA PHE A 108 8.17 8.27 -4.26
C PHE A 108 9.46 9.07 -4.08
N LYS A 109 9.35 10.40 -4.16
CA LYS A 109 10.49 11.31 -3.97
C LYS A 109 10.98 11.24 -2.52
N LYS A 110 12.30 11.32 -2.32
CA LYS A 110 12.92 11.39 -0.98
C LYS A 110 12.30 12.48 -0.11
N THR A 111 12.00 13.66 -0.67
CA THR A 111 11.37 14.77 0.07
C THR A 111 10.01 14.40 0.67
N VAL A 112 9.19 13.64 -0.07
CA VAL A 112 7.88 13.17 0.38
C VAL A 112 8.06 12.15 1.50
N LYS A 113 8.94 11.16 1.30
CA LYS A 113 9.27 10.15 2.30
C LYS A 113 9.80 10.75 3.61
N THR A 114 10.70 11.73 3.53
CA THR A 114 11.24 12.46 4.68
C THR A 114 10.14 13.24 5.41
N SER A 115 9.17 13.80 4.68
CA SER A 115 8.01 14.50 5.27
C SER A 115 7.15 13.53 6.10
N TRP A 116 6.77 12.39 5.52
CA TRP A 116 6.01 11.36 6.23
C TRP A 116 6.74 10.85 7.47
N LEU A 117 8.05 10.58 7.33
CA LEU A 117 8.86 10.11 8.45
C LEU A 117 8.90 11.13 9.60
N LYS A 118 9.01 12.42 9.28
CA LYS A 118 8.94 13.49 10.28
C LYS A 118 7.61 13.48 11.03
N GLN A 119 6.48 13.28 10.34
CA GLN A 119 5.16 13.22 10.97
C GLN A 119 5.05 12.03 11.94
N VAL A 120 5.50 10.85 11.52
CA VAL A 120 5.49 9.64 12.37
C VAL A 120 6.39 9.83 13.59
N LEU A 121 7.61 10.32 13.41
CA LEU A 121 8.51 10.56 14.53
C LEU A 121 7.97 11.63 15.49
N ALA A 122 7.31 12.67 14.98
CA ALA A 122 6.64 13.66 15.81
C ALA A 122 5.47 13.07 16.61
N SER A 123 4.72 12.11 16.02
CA SER A 123 3.61 11.46 16.71
C SER A 123 4.04 10.44 17.78
N LEU A 124 5.30 9.99 17.73
CA LEU A 124 5.94 9.15 18.74
C LEU A 124 6.60 9.97 19.88
N ASP A 125 7.04 11.19 19.61
CA ASP A 125 7.74 12.07 20.56
C ASP A 125 6.79 13.03 21.31
N ARG A 126 5.50 12.65 21.48
CA ARG A 126 4.44 13.55 22.02
C ARG A 126 4.74 14.11 23.40
N ASP A 127 5.48 13.37 24.23
CA ASP A 127 5.78 13.74 25.60
C ASP A 127 7.09 14.56 25.74
N ASN A 128 7.77 14.85 24.63
CA ASN A 128 9.07 15.51 24.64
C ASN A 128 9.00 16.93 24.03
N PRO A 129 9.18 17.99 24.85
CA PRO A 129 9.13 19.37 24.38
C PRO A 129 10.28 19.74 23.43
N ALA A 130 11.35 18.94 23.37
CA ALA A 130 12.51 19.20 22.51
C ALA A 130 12.40 18.56 21.11
N HIS A 131 11.36 17.76 20.85
CA HIS A 131 11.11 17.05 19.59
C HIS A 131 12.39 16.47 18.95
N LEU A 132 13.23 15.83 19.76
CA LEU A 132 14.57 15.37 19.36
C LEU A 132 14.48 14.46 18.14
N LEU A 133 13.45 13.62 18.05
CA LEU A 133 13.25 12.69 16.94
C LEU A 133 12.94 13.40 15.60
N THR A 134 12.53 14.67 15.63
CA THR A 134 12.22 15.45 14.42
C THR A 134 13.40 16.25 13.88
N GLN A 135 14.57 16.16 14.53
CA GLN A 135 15.77 16.83 14.06
C GLN A 135 16.28 16.17 12.77
N LYS A 136 16.66 17.01 11.80
CA LYS A 136 17.16 16.57 10.49
C LYS A 136 18.21 15.43 10.55
N PRO A 137 19.28 15.49 11.36
CA PRO A 137 20.28 14.41 11.39
C PRO A 137 19.68 13.06 11.82
N ILE A 138 18.73 13.07 12.76
CA ILE A 138 18.05 11.84 13.22
C ILE A 138 17.12 11.31 12.14
N ILE A 139 16.36 12.19 11.48
CA ILE A 139 15.49 11.80 10.35
C ILE A 139 16.34 11.20 9.20
N ASP A 140 17.46 11.83 8.85
CA ASP A 140 18.33 11.35 7.77
C ASP A 140 18.96 9.99 8.14
N GLN A 141 19.42 9.82 9.38
CA GLN A 141 19.92 8.53 9.87
C GLN A 141 18.83 7.45 9.79
N PHE A 142 17.65 7.73 10.36
CA PHE A 142 16.55 6.78 10.38
C PHE A 142 16.06 6.46 8.97
N TYR A 143 16.00 7.44 8.06
CA TYR A 143 15.68 7.20 6.66
C TYR A 143 16.68 6.23 6.02
N ASN A 144 17.98 6.41 6.24
CA ASN A 144 18.99 5.52 5.66
C ASN A 144 18.90 4.10 6.22
N GLU A 145 18.67 3.95 7.53
CA GLU A 145 18.45 2.64 8.15
C GLU A 145 17.16 1.99 7.61
N ILE A 146 16.05 2.71 7.64
CA ILE A 146 14.73 2.16 7.31
C ILE A 146 14.56 1.83 5.82
N SER A 147 15.19 2.61 4.94
CA SER A 147 15.13 2.41 3.48
C SER A 147 16.11 1.34 2.98
N SER A 148 17.01 0.84 3.84
CA SER A 148 17.89 -0.28 3.51
C SER A 148 17.26 -1.65 3.75
N HIS A 149 16.04 -1.70 4.30
CA HIS A 149 15.34 -2.92 4.64
C HIS A 149 14.10 -3.11 3.77
N ILE A 150 13.87 -4.35 3.33
CA ILE A 150 12.58 -4.77 2.78
C ILE A 150 11.62 -4.92 3.94
N TRP A 151 10.47 -4.27 3.84
CA TRP A 151 9.41 -4.34 4.85
C TRP A 151 8.50 -5.53 4.56
N HIS A 152 7.44 -5.32 3.78
CA HIS A 152 6.50 -6.38 3.44
C HIS A 152 6.64 -6.80 1.98
N VAL A 153 6.89 -5.83 1.09
CA VAL A 153 7.02 -6.06 -0.36
C VAL A 153 8.42 -5.70 -0.84
N ASP A 154 9.08 -6.65 -1.51
CA ASP A 154 10.31 -6.36 -2.27
C ASP A 154 9.94 -5.80 -3.65
N TRP A 155 9.95 -4.48 -3.77
CA TRP A 155 9.68 -3.79 -5.04
C TRP A 155 10.75 -3.98 -6.12
N HIS A 156 11.95 -4.46 -5.75
CA HIS A 156 13.05 -4.70 -6.69
C HIS A 156 13.02 -6.14 -7.24
N HIS A 157 12.59 -7.11 -6.43
CA HIS A 157 12.43 -8.52 -6.81
C HIS A 157 10.99 -8.98 -6.62
N LEU A 158 10.08 -8.30 -7.32
CA LEU A 158 8.64 -8.40 -7.11
C LEU A 158 8.06 -9.72 -7.69
N ASP A 159 8.15 -10.80 -6.91
CA ASP A 159 7.35 -12.02 -7.08
C ASP A 159 6.23 -12.06 -6.03
N LEU A 160 5.21 -11.23 -6.24
CA LEU A 160 4.08 -11.08 -5.32
C LEU A 160 3.21 -12.35 -5.26
N LEU A 161 3.23 -13.19 -6.31
CA LEU A 161 2.55 -14.48 -6.34
C LEU A 161 3.12 -15.44 -5.30
N SER A 162 4.44 -15.56 -5.23
CA SER A 162 5.12 -16.34 -4.19
C SER A 162 4.83 -15.84 -2.78
N TYR A 163 4.50 -14.55 -2.62
CA TYR A 163 4.18 -13.95 -1.32
C TYR A 163 2.72 -14.18 -0.90
N LEU A 164 1.78 -14.11 -1.85
CA LEU A 164 0.36 -14.39 -1.62
C LEU A 164 0.12 -15.89 -1.33
N GLN A 165 0.76 -16.78 -2.09
CA GLN A 165 0.68 -18.23 -1.84
C GLN A 165 1.17 -18.62 -0.42
N LYS A 166 2.19 -17.93 0.10
CA LYS A 166 2.71 -18.17 1.46
C LYS A 166 1.79 -17.68 2.57
N LYS A 167 0.93 -16.69 2.31
CA LYS A 167 -0.07 -16.20 3.29
C LYS A 167 -1.25 -17.16 3.40
N ASP A 168 -1.72 -17.72 2.30
CA ASP A 168 -2.79 -18.73 2.29
C ASP A 168 -2.37 -20.02 3.03
N LEU A 169 -1.12 -20.44 2.87
CA LEU A 169 -0.58 -21.63 3.56
C LEU A 169 -0.42 -21.47 5.08
N ARG A 170 -0.50 -20.25 5.63
CA ARG A 170 -0.37 -19.98 7.08
C ARG A 170 -1.71 -19.86 7.82
N GLN A 171 -2.86 -19.89 7.12
CA GLN A 171 -4.18 -19.93 7.76
C GLN A 171 -4.73 -21.36 7.94
N ALA A 172 -3.94 -22.40 7.60
CA ALA A 172 -4.38 -23.79 7.63
C ALA A 172 -3.93 -24.61 8.87
N TYR A 173 -3.42 -23.99 9.95
CA TYR A 173 -3.08 -24.68 11.20
C TYR A 173 -3.43 -23.88 12.45
#